data_AF-A0A2I2G3J8-F1
#
_entry.id   AF-A0A2I2G3J8-F1
#
_cell.length_a   1.000
_cell.length_b   1.000
_cell.length_c   1.000
_cell.angle_alpha   90.00
_cell.angle_beta   90.00
_cell.angle_gamma   90.00
#
_symmetry.space_group_name_H-M   'P 1'
#
loop_
_entity.id
_entity.type
_entity.pdbx_description
1 polymer ?
#
loop_
_entity_poly.entity_id
_entity_poly.type
_entity_poly.pdbx_seq_one_letter_code
_entity_poly.pdbx_strand_id
1 'polypeptide(L)'
;MRLWLALALVTLLNFAAGQECHRNFTITPNDNTTKLFQSCTTIVGDINIRTSIDGELYLRGVYNVTGNIDFRPDSDANTDSRPVVHFFIAPDLFYLGGLNVHQGFSVYELYLRDLETVGNISVYVDEYALNLDLGSLVEANSINISRALSTVDLDDLKTVHGALTIDYHAANDSSNEPTSSNYGRIDFPSLESAGSLNLAGATKNITLPRLTSVGPSPGSGSESGLTLHMDKLEKPINLDLPRLGSVEDHLKLYGNVKEIHAPRLTNFTSMNITSTTNLDCDSFLSIIEQSSQYPDNGSSVTCTFTPSKGLSKGAKIAIGVVVPVVVIAIVVGILLMWMKKKSRRESRARMGLSRLDLAGTEREARSATPPPPYSSHGAR
;
A
#
# COMPACT_ATOMS: atom_id res chain seq x y z
N MET A 1 -39.00 61.95 -5.88
CA MET A 1 -37.62 61.52 -5.52
C MET A 1 -37.59 60.79 -4.17
N ARG A 2 -38.45 59.77 -3.96
CA ARG A 2 -38.49 58.94 -2.72
C ARG A 2 -38.94 57.49 -2.95
N LEU A 3 -38.98 57.01 -4.20
CA LEU A 3 -39.48 55.65 -4.52
C LEU A 3 -38.40 54.69 -5.03
N TRP A 4 -37.16 55.16 -5.22
CA TRP A 4 -36.06 54.35 -5.78
C TRP A 4 -35.08 53.82 -4.72
N LEU A 5 -35.26 54.16 -3.45
CA LEU A 5 -34.41 53.68 -2.34
C LEU A 5 -34.91 52.39 -1.69
N ALA A 6 -36.14 51.95 -1.98
CA ALA A 6 -36.71 50.73 -1.41
C ALA A 6 -36.37 49.46 -2.22
N LEU A 7 -35.91 49.57 -3.47
CA LEU A 7 -35.60 48.41 -4.30
C LEU A 7 -34.13 47.93 -4.18
N ALA A 8 -33.24 48.74 -3.60
CA ALA A 8 -31.84 48.37 -3.40
C ALA A 8 -31.59 47.56 -2.11
N LEU A 9 -32.61 47.39 -1.25
CA LEU A 9 -32.48 46.68 0.03
C LEU A 9 -32.91 45.20 -0.03
N VAL A 10 -33.46 44.72 -1.16
CA VAL A 10 -33.98 43.35 -1.29
C VAL A 10 -33.00 42.42 -2.04
N THR A 11 -31.92 42.93 -2.61
CA THR A 11 -30.94 42.15 -3.39
C THR A 11 -29.64 41.82 -2.64
N LEU A 12 -29.62 41.90 -1.30
CA LEU A 12 -28.40 41.71 -0.50
C LEU A 12 -28.41 40.54 0.50
N LEU A 13 -29.40 39.63 0.44
CA LEU A 13 -29.47 38.48 1.34
C LEU A 13 -29.82 37.19 0.61
N ASN A 14 -29.00 36.82 -0.38
CA ASN A 14 -28.74 35.42 -0.70
C ASN A 14 -27.23 35.17 -0.55
N PHE A 15 -26.63 35.65 0.54
CA PHE A 15 -25.54 34.87 1.09
C PHE A 15 -26.19 33.56 1.49
N ALA A 16 -25.86 32.48 0.79
CA ALA A 16 -26.19 31.14 1.22
C ALA A 16 -25.69 31.03 2.66
N ALA A 17 -26.59 31.19 3.62
CA ALA A 17 -26.27 31.03 5.02
C ALA A 17 -25.85 29.57 5.15
N GLY A 18 -24.56 29.35 5.31
CA GLY A 18 -24.02 28.00 5.43
C GLY A 18 -24.73 27.29 6.58
N GLN A 19 -25.38 26.17 6.27
CA GLN A 19 -26.13 25.41 7.27
C GLN A 19 -25.26 24.30 7.84
N GLU A 20 -25.34 24.11 9.16
CA GLU A 20 -24.82 22.93 9.81
C GLU A 20 -25.80 21.77 9.65
N CYS A 21 -25.30 20.64 9.17
CA CYS A 21 -26.06 19.42 9.00
C CYS A 21 -25.64 18.41 10.06
N HIS A 22 -26.44 18.29 11.11
CA HIS A 22 -26.22 17.41 12.27
C HIS A 22 -26.74 15.99 12.00
N ARG A 23 -26.10 15.27 11.09
CA ARG A 23 -26.43 13.87 10.77
C ARG A 23 -25.29 13.18 10.05
N ASN A 24 -25.33 11.85 10.10
CA ASN A 24 -24.50 11.02 9.24
C ASN A 24 -25.14 10.88 7.86
N PHE A 25 -24.30 10.76 6.85
CA PHE A 25 -24.68 10.54 5.46
C PHE A 25 -24.17 9.18 5.00
N THR A 26 -25.00 8.43 4.28
CA THR A 26 -24.58 7.24 3.56
C THR A 26 -24.80 7.50 2.09
N ILE A 27 -23.73 7.43 1.29
CA ILE A 27 -23.79 7.65 -0.15
C ILE A 27 -23.98 6.30 -0.84
N THR A 28 -24.98 6.26 -1.71
CA THR A 28 -25.34 5.13 -2.57
C THR A 28 -25.16 5.53 -4.04
N PRO A 29 -25.13 4.57 -4.98
CA PRO A 29 -24.81 4.85 -6.38
C PRO A 29 -25.87 5.71 -7.09
N ASN A 30 -27.09 5.75 -6.54
CA ASN A 30 -28.20 6.53 -7.11
C ASN A 30 -28.31 7.94 -6.51
N ASP A 31 -27.46 8.29 -5.53
CA ASP A 31 -27.55 9.57 -4.87
C ASP A 31 -27.00 10.70 -5.74
N ASN A 32 -27.73 11.81 -5.77
CA ASN A 32 -27.23 13.06 -6.31
C ASN A 32 -26.57 13.85 -5.17
N THR A 33 -25.25 13.77 -5.04
CA THR A 33 -24.53 14.42 -3.94
C THR A 33 -24.70 15.94 -3.90
N THR A 34 -24.82 16.59 -5.07
CA THR A 34 -25.06 18.04 -5.12
C THR A 34 -26.37 18.41 -4.43
N LYS A 35 -27.42 17.61 -4.61
CA LYS A 35 -28.69 17.81 -3.91
C LYS A 35 -28.61 17.38 -2.45
N LEU A 36 -27.86 16.32 -2.16
CA LEU A 36 -27.70 15.78 -0.80
C LEU A 36 -27.08 16.80 0.16
N PHE A 37 -26.14 17.60 -0.35
CA PHE A 37 -25.36 18.59 0.39
C PHE A 37 -25.72 20.05 0.07
N GLN A 38 -26.75 20.31 -0.75
CA GLN A 38 -27.03 21.64 -1.31
C GLN A 38 -27.13 22.77 -0.27
N SER A 39 -27.56 22.46 0.95
CA SER A 39 -27.66 23.42 2.06
C SER A 39 -26.54 23.29 3.09
N CYS A 40 -25.74 22.22 3.06
CA CYS A 40 -24.76 21.92 4.08
C CYS A 40 -23.41 22.55 3.73
N THR A 41 -22.92 23.45 4.59
CA THR A 41 -21.52 23.92 4.53
C THR A 41 -20.65 23.24 5.57
N THR A 42 -21.26 22.81 6.67
CA THR A 42 -20.62 22.05 7.74
C THR A 42 -21.44 20.79 7.99
N ILE A 43 -20.79 19.63 7.99
CA ILE A 43 -21.40 18.36 8.36
C ILE A 43 -20.90 18.00 9.75
N VAL A 44 -21.82 17.92 10.70
CA VAL A 44 -21.56 17.43 12.05
C VAL A 44 -21.99 15.96 12.09
N GLY A 45 -21.09 15.09 11.65
CA GLY A 45 -21.34 13.67 11.48
C GLY A 45 -20.40 13.03 10.45
N ASP A 46 -20.63 11.75 10.17
CA ASP A 46 -19.81 10.95 9.27
C ASP A 46 -20.43 10.85 7.86
N ILE A 47 -19.58 10.69 6.85
CA ILE A 47 -19.96 10.36 5.47
C ILE A 47 -19.47 8.94 5.18
N ASN A 48 -20.40 8.02 4.91
CA ASN A 48 -20.13 6.62 4.69
C ASN A 48 -20.34 6.28 3.21
N ILE A 49 -19.33 5.71 2.56
CA ILE A 49 -19.41 5.10 1.23
C ILE A 49 -19.19 3.60 1.38
N ARG A 50 -20.21 2.81 1.01
CA ARG A 50 -20.19 1.35 1.25
C ARG A 50 -20.29 0.46 0.03
N THR A 51 -20.68 1.05 -1.09
CA THR A 51 -20.93 0.34 -2.35
C THR A 51 -20.13 0.99 -3.46
N SER A 52 -19.98 0.30 -4.60
CA SER A 52 -19.31 0.87 -5.76
C SER A 52 -20.05 2.09 -6.28
N ILE A 53 -19.32 3.13 -6.64
CA ILE A 53 -19.89 4.30 -7.31
C ILE A 53 -19.25 4.40 -8.67
N ASP A 54 -20.09 4.28 -9.71
CA ASP A 54 -19.66 4.51 -11.08
C ASP A 54 -19.51 6.01 -11.31
N GLY A 55 -18.34 6.42 -11.79
CA GLY A 55 -18.03 7.81 -12.09
C GLY A 55 -17.43 8.60 -10.91
N GLU A 56 -17.74 9.88 -10.86
CA GLU A 56 -17.10 10.87 -9.98
C GLU A 56 -18.01 11.26 -8.83
N LEU A 57 -17.49 11.18 -7.60
CA LEU A 57 -18.19 11.59 -6.39
C LEU A 57 -17.72 12.97 -5.94
N TYR A 58 -18.62 13.96 -6.00
CA TYR A 58 -18.31 15.34 -5.64
C TYR A 58 -18.91 15.75 -4.29
N LEU A 59 -18.09 16.33 -3.43
CA LEU A 59 -18.49 17.02 -2.20
C LEU A 59 -18.26 18.53 -2.34
N ARG A 60 -19.18 19.21 -3.05
CA ARG A 60 -19.09 20.66 -3.32
C ARG A 60 -19.84 21.48 -2.28
N GLY A 61 -19.30 22.65 -1.96
CA GLY A 61 -19.89 23.61 -1.03
C GLY A 61 -19.83 23.20 0.44
N VAL A 62 -19.20 22.07 0.76
CA VAL A 62 -18.95 21.61 2.12
C VAL A 62 -17.51 21.95 2.49
N TYR A 63 -17.35 22.81 3.49
CA TYR A 63 -16.04 23.27 3.96
C TYR A 63 -15.54 22.45 5.14
N ASN A 64 -16.44 21.94 5.98
CA ASN A 64 -16.07 21.26 7.21
C ASN A 64 -16.86 19.96 7.37
N VAL A 65 -16.17 18.87 7.71
CA VAL A 65 -16.77 17.61 8.15
C VAL A 65 -16.15 17.27 9.50
N THR A 66 -16.92 17.35 10.58
CA THR A 66 -16.37 17.10 11.93
C THR A 66 -16.15 15.63 12.22
N GLY A 67 -16.88 14.75 11.52
CA GLY A 67 -16.71 13.30 11.60
C GLY A 67 -15.76 12.79 10.53
N ASN A 68 -15.94 11.53 10.15
CA ASN A 68 -15.07 10.84 9.20
C ASN A 68 -15.70 10.73 7.82
N ILE A 69 -14.86 10.66 6.78
CA ILE A 69 -15.23 10.11 5.48
C ILE A 69 -14.71 8.67 5.44
N ASP A 70 -15.63 7.71 5.47
CA ASP A 70 -15.36 6.28 5.55
C ASP A 70 -15.69 5.55 4.24
N PHE A 71 -14.68 4.98 3.60
CA PHE A 71 -14.82 4.02 2.50
C PHE A 71 -14.70 2.61 3.07
N ARG A 72 -15.83 1.94 3.29
CA ARG A 72 -15.88 0.65 3.98
C ARG A 72 -16.88 -0.29 3.32
N PRO A 73 -16.50 -1.51 2.90
CA PRO A 73 -17.45 -2.44 2.31
C PRO A 73 -18.52 -2.82 3.34
N ASP A 74 -19.75 -3.03 2.88
CA ASP A 74 -20.73 -3.71 3.73
C ASP A 74 -20.22 -5.12 4.06
N SER A 75 -20.49 -5.58 5.29
CA SER A 75 -20.00 -6.87 5.83
C SER A 75 -20.34 -8.08 4.98
N ASP A 76 -21.34 -7.93 4.11
CA ASP A 76 -21.92 -9.00 3.31
C ASP A 76 -21.37 -9.02 1.86
N ALA A 77 -20.42 -8.14 1.54
CA ALA A 77 -19.77 -8.13 0.24
C ALA A 77 -18.90 -9.39 0.09
N ASN A 78 -19.35 -10.33 -0.74
CA ASN A 78 -18.53 -11.45 -1.20
C ASN A 78 -17.18 -10.93 -1.67
N THR A 79 -16.09 -11.61 -1.27
CA THR A 79 -14.69 -11.24 -1.56
C THR A 79 -14.38 -11.06 -3.04
N ASP A 80 -15.24 -11.58 -3.92
CA ASP A 80 -15.08 -11.59 -5.37
C ASP A 80 -15.53 -10.27 -6.04
N SER A 81 -16.21 -9.37 -5.32
CA SER A 81 -16.63 -8.07 -5.85
C SER A 81 -16.44 -6.97 -4.81
N ARG A 82 -15.20 -6.49 -4.71
CA ARG A 82 -14.85 -5.38 -3.84
C ARG A 82 -15.47 -4.07 -4.37
N PRO A 83 -16.09 -3.25 -3.51
CA PRO A 83 -16.60 -1.96 -3.92
C PRO A 83 -15.48 -1.03 -4.38
N VAL A 84 -15.78 -0.26 -5.43
CA VAL A 84 -14.83 0.62 -6.11
C VAL A 84 -15.40 2.03 -6.22
N VAL A 85 -14.59 3.03 -5.91
CA VAL A 85 -14.82 4.43 -6.26
C VAL A 85 -13.68 4.90 -7.14
N HIS A 86 -13.98 5.39 -8.34
CA HIS A 86 -12.94 5.87 -9.25
C HIS A 86 -12.40 7.22 -8.82
N PHE A 87 -13.28 8.19 -8.59
CA PHE A 87 -12.88 9.55 -8.24
C PHE A 87 -13.72 10.05 -7.07
N PHE A 88 -13.06 10.53 -6.02
CA PHE A 88 -13.69 11.28 -4.95
C PHE A 88 -13.03 12.66 -4.85
N ILE A 89 -13.84 13.70 -5.04
CA ILE A 89 -13.37 15.08 -5.20
C ILE A 89 -14.12 15.95 -4.19
N ALA A 90 -13.40 16.50 -3.23
CA ALA A 90 -13.90 17.44 -2.23
C ALA A 90 -13.12 18.76 -2.35
N PRO A 91 -13.44 19.59 -3.35
CA PRO A 91 -12.58 20.71 -3.72
C PRO A 91 -12.64 21.85 -2.71
N ASP A 92 -13.74 22.00 -1.98
CA ASP A 92 -13.96 23.11 -1.04
C ASP A 92 -13.68 22.69 0.42
N LEU A 93 -13.31 21.43 0.68
CA LEU A 93 -13.21 20.88 2.02
C LEU A 93 -11.91 21.33 2.69
N PHE A 94 -12.03 22.09 3.78
CA PHE A 94 -10.95 22.70 4.55
C PHE A 94 -10.58 21.91 5.81
N TYR A 95 -11.59 21.38 6.50
CA TYR A 95 -11.42 20.61 7.73
C TYR A 95 -12.11 19.25 7.64
N LEU A 96 -11.42 18.21 8.09
CA LEU A 96 -11.94 16.84 8.15
C LEU A 96 -11.57 16.16 9.47
N GLY A 97 -12.55 15.58 10.17
CA GLY A 97 -12.29 14.79 11.38
C GLY A 97 -11.44 13.54 11.10
N GLY A 98 -11.71 12.85 10.00
CA GLY A 98 -10.83 11.77 9.52
C GLY A 98 -11.18 11.24 8.13
N LEU A 99 -10.19 10.60 7.51
CA LEU A 99 -10.30 9.95 6.20
C LEU A 99 -9.91 8.48 6.34
N ASN A 100 -10.86 7.58 6.15
CA ASN A 100 -10.63 6.14 6.31
C ASN A 100 -10.93 5.39 5.02
N VAL A 101 -9.93 4.70 4.48
CA VAL A 101 -10.10 3.72 3.40
C VAL A 101 -9.79 2.34 3.98
N HIS A 102 -10.86 1.56 4.21
CA HIS A 102 -10.74 0.26 4.84
C HIS A 102 -10.32 -0.82 3.85
N GLN A 103 -9.67 -1.87 4.37
CA GLN A 103 -9.45 -3.10 3.63
C GLN A 103 -10.77 -3.63 3.03
N GLY A 104 -10.69 -4.09 1.79
CA GLY A 104 -11.83 -4.55 1.00
C GLY A 104 -12.51 -3.45 0.19
N PHE A 105 -12.10 -2.18 0.33
CA PHE A 105 -12.58 -1.06 -0.48
C PHE A 105 -11.46 -0.55 -1.39
N SER A 106 -11.77 -0.23 -2.64
CA SER A 106 -10.80 0.37 -3.56
C SER A 106 -11.21 1.78 -3.95
N VAL A 107 -10.28 2.72 -3.80
CA VAL A 107 -10.42 4.08 -4.31
C VAL A 107 -9.23 4.36 -5.22
N TYR A 108 -9.46 4.84 -6.44
CA TYR A 108 -8.37 5.12 -7.38
C TYR A 108 -7.81 6.53 -7.20
N GLU A 109 -8.69 7.53 -7.08
CA GLU A 109 -8.27 8.93 -6.97
C GLU A 109 -9.03 9.66 -5.86
N LEU A 110 -8.28 10.27 -4.94
CA LEU A 110 -8.77 11.10 -3.85
C LEU A 110 -8.17 12.50 -3.98
N TYR A 111 -9.03 13.49 -4.25
CA TYR A 111 -8.65 14.90 -4.41
C TYR A 111 -9.33 15.76 -3.35
N LEU A 112 -8.57 16.20 -2.35
CA LEU A 112 -9.03 17.08 -1.28
C LEU A 112 -8.07 18.29 -1.20
N ARG A 113 -8.05 19.06 -2.29
CA ARG A 113 -6.99 20.06 -2.55
C ARG A 113 -6.96 21.23 -1.60
N ASP A 114 -8.09 21.64 -1.04
CA ASP A 114 -8.15 22.77 -0.11
C ASP A 114 -8.14 22.29 1.35
N LEU A 115 -7.94 20.99 1.60
CA LEU A 115 -7.93 20.42 2.94
C LEU A 115 -6.66 20.84 3.67
N GLU A 116 -6.79 21.73 4.65
CA GLU A 116 -5.65 22.21 5.44
C GLU A 116 -5.44 21.41 6.73
N THR A 117 -6.52 20.89 7.32
CA THR A 117 -6.45 20.18 8.61
C THR A 117 -7.27 18.90 8.59
N VAL A 118 -6.63 17.81 9.01
CA VAL A 118 -7.29 16.53 9.22
C VAL A 118 -7.03 15.99 10.62
N GLY A 119 -8.01 15.32 11.23
CA GLY A 119 -7.72 14.53 12.42
C GLY A 119 -6.88 13.31 12.03
N ASN A 120 -7.52 12.22 11.63
CA ASN A 120 -6.80 10.98 11.32
C ASN A 120 -6.97 10.57 9.86
N ILE A 121 -5.88 10.20 9.20
CA ILE A 121 -5.89 9.53 7.90
C ILE A 121 -5.52 8.07 8.14
N SER A 122 -6.37 7.14 7.73
CA SER A 122 -6.11 5.70 7.77
C SER A 122 -6.46 5.08 6.42
N VAL A 123 -5.45 4.90 5.58
CA VAL A 123 -5.63 4.40 4.21
C VAL A 123 -4.98 3.04 4.08
N TYR A 124 -5.79 2.03 3.78
CA TYR A 124 -5.33 0.69 3.46
C TYR A 124 -5.58 0.41 1.98
N VAL A 125 -4.50 0.38 1.19
CA VAL A 125 -4.61 0.17 -0.25
C VAL A 125 -4.55 -1.32 -0.58
N ASP A 126 -5.55 -1.86 -1.27
CA ASP A 126 -5.56 -3.29 -1.62
C ASP A 126 -4.83 -3.57 -2.95
N GLU A 127 -5.58 -3.88 -4.01
CA GLU A 127 -5.05 -4.38 -5.28
C GLU A 127 -4.71 -3.25 -6.25
N TYR A 128 -5.41 -2.12 -6.12
CA TYR A 128 -5.29 -0.99 -7.03
C TYR A 128 -4.49 0.12 -6.39
N ALA A 129 -3.62 0.73 -7.18
CA ALA A 129 -2.81 1.81 -6.70
C ALA A 129 -3.63 3.11 -6.60
N LEU A 130 -3.62 3.70 -5.40
CA LEU A 130 -4.33 4.95 -5.09
C LEU A 130 -3.45 6.17 -5.40
N ASN A 131 -4.06 7.19 -6.01
CA ASN A 131 -3.55 8.55 -6.08
C ASN A 131 -4.23 9.39 -5.00
N LEU A 132 -3.45 9.89 -4.05
CA LEU A 132 -3.91 10.71 -2.94
C LEU A 132 -3.32 12.12 -3.08
N ASP A 133 -4.16 13.10 -3.42
CA ASP A 133 -3.79 14.51 -3.55
C ASP A 133 -4.36 15.29 -2.36
N LEU A 134 -3.47 15.56 -1.40
CA LEU A 134 -3.69 16.35 -0.19
C LEU A 134 -2.67 17.50 -0.13
N GLY A 135 -2.32 18.07 -1.29
CA GLY A 135 -1.18 18.98 -1.43
C GLY A 135 -1.20 20.20 -0.51
N SER A 136 -2.38 20.68 -0.10
CA SER A 136 -2.52 21.82 0.83
C SER A 136 -2.67 21.40 2.31
N LEU A 137 -2.57 20.11 2.63
CA LEU A 137 -2.69 19.63 3.99
C LEU A 137 -1.52 20.14 4.82
N VAL A 138 -1.80 20.96 5.83
CA VAL A 138 -0.78 21.58 6.69
C VAL A 138 -0.59 20.79 7.97
N GLU A 139 -1.68 20.34 8.57
CA GLU A 139 -1.69 19.70 9.90
C GLU A 139 -2.53 18.42 9.92
N ALA A 140 -1.99 17.39 10.58
CA ALA A 140 -2.71 16.15 10.85
C ALA A 140 -2.54 15.71 12.31
N ASN A 141 -3.55 15.06 12.89
CA ASN A 141 -3.34 14.35 14.15
C ASN A 141 -2.57 13.04 13.93
N SER A 142 -2.97 12.20 12.98
CA SER A 142 -2.20 10.99 12.63
C SER A 142 -2.45 10.61 11.18
N ILE A 143 -1.42 10.05 10.53
CA ILE A 143 -1.48 9.57 9.16
C ILE A 143 -0.92 8.16 9.16
N ASN A 144 -1.74 7.18 8.78
CA ASN A 144 -1.33 5.81 8.55
C ASN A 144 -1.73 5.42 7.14
N ILE A 145 -0.75 5.22 6.27
CA ILE A 145 -0.96 4.75 4.92
C ILE A 145 -0.19 3.45 4.73
N SER A 146 -0.90 2.40 4.37
CA SER A 146 -0.33 1.07 4.17
C SER A 146 -0.59 0.57 2.77
N ARG A 147 0.41 -0.15 2.22
CA ARG A 147 0.47 -0.84 0.92
C ARG A 147 0.59 0.10 -0.30
N ALA A 148 0.38 -0.47 -1.49
CA ALA A 148 0.81 0.05 -2.78
C ALA A 148 0.07 1.33 -3.19
N LEU A 149 0.66 2.49 -2.91
CA LEU A 149 0.22 3.77 -3.48
C LEU A 149 0.90 4.01 -4.83
N SER A 150 0.18 4.64 -5.75
CA SER A 150 0.78 5.22 -6.96
C SER A 150 1.49 6.53 -6.60
N THR A 151 0.73 7.44 -5.98
CA THR A 151 1.18 8.79 -5.63
C THR A 151 0.52 9.26 -4.35
N VAL A 152 1.28 9.94 -3.51
CA VAL A 152 0.80 10.66 -2.33
C VAL A 152 1.42 12.04 -2.37
N ASP A 153 0.58 13.07 -2.45
CA ASP A 153 0.97 14.46 -2.34
C ASP A 153 0.62 14.98 -0.95
N LEU A 154 1.66 15.32 -0.18
CA LEU A 154 1.62 15.88 1.16
C LEU A 154 2.65 17.03 1.25
N ASP A 155 2.85 17.77 0.16
CA ASP A 155 3.95 18.73 0.02
C ASP A 155 3.91 19.86 1.05
N ASP A 156 2.72 20.33 1.45
CA ASP A 156 2.56 21.39 2.46
C ASP A 156 2.44 20.89 3.90
N LEU A 157 2.52 19.57 4.13
CA LEU A 157 2.38 18.99 5.47
C LEU A 157 3.54 19.44 6.37
N LYS A 158 3.23 20.20 7.43
CA LYS A 158 4.20 20.75 8.38
C LYS A 158 4.25 19.97 9.68
N THR A 159 3.09 19.56 10.18
CA THR A 159 2.97 19.00 11.53
C THR A 159 2.08 17.77 11.53
N VAL A 160 2.59 16.68 12.11
CA VAL A 160 1.78 15.52 12.49
C VAL A 160 1.85 15.35 14.00
N HIS A 161 0.77 15.61 14.72
CA HIS A 161 0.84 15.60 16.19
C HIS A 161 1.16 14.22 16.76
N GLY A 162 0.57 13.17 16.19
CA GLY A 162 0.78 11.76 16.54
C GLY A 162 1.69 11.06 15.53
N ALA A 163 1.24 9.91 15.02
CA ALA A 163 2.05 9.06 14.16
C ALA A 163 1.91 9.43 12.68
N LEU A 164 3.02 9.57 11.98
CA LEU A 164 3.14 9.54 10.52
C LEU A 164 3.76 8.20 10.11
N THR A 165 2.91 7.27 9.69
CA THR A 165 3.30 5.94 9.23
C THR A 165 2.99 5.82 7.74
N ILE A 166 4.01 5.53 6.94
CA ILE A 166 3.84 5.10 5.56
C ILE A 166 4.58 3.78 5.38
N ASP A 167 3.81 2.72 5.12
CA ASP A 167 4.35 1.37 4.94
C ASP A 167 3.98 0.81 3.56
N TYR A 168 4.96 0.71 2.67
CA TYR A 168 4.79 0.13 1.33
C TYR A 168 4.98 -1.39 1.28
N HIS A 169 5.09 -2.10 2.41
CA HIS A 169 5.21 -3.55 2.40
C HIS A 169 3.93 -4.22 1.86
N ALA A 170 4.08 -5.14 0.91
CA ALA A 170 2.98 -5.96 0.42
C ALA A 170 2.54 -6.92 1.55
N ALA A 171 1.32 -6.77 2.06
CA ALA A 171 0.96 -7.33 3.36
C ALA A 171 0.68 -8.85 3.40
N ASN A 172 1.37 -9.66 2.58
CA ASN A 172 1.30 -11.11 2.70
C ASN A 172 2.54 -11.85 2.21
N ASP A 173 3.69 -11.19 2.00
CA ASP A 173 4.82 -11.92 1.46
C ASP A 173 6.19 -11.50 2.01
N SER A 174 6.70 -12.35 2.91
CA SER A 174 8.12 -12.39 3.22
C SER A 174 8.97 -12.94 2.06
N SER A 175 8.36 -13.39 0.95
CA SER A 175 9.03 -14.03 -0.19
C SER A 175 8.77 -13.42 -1.56
N ASN A 176 7.70 -12.64 -1.77
CA ASN A 176 7.49 -11.88 -3.00
C ASN A 176 8.14 -10.50 -2.88
N GLU A 177 9.27 -10.37 -3.56
CA GLU A 177 9.88 -9.09 -3.88
C GLU A 177 8.79 -8.14 -4.43
N PRO A 178 8.68 -6.90 -3.89
CA PRO A 178 7.82 -5.90 -4.50
C PRO A 178 8.18 -5.80 -5.99
N THR A 179 7.20 -5.97 -6.87
CA THR A 179 7.45 -5.78 -8.30
C THR A 179 7.95 -4.35 -8.50
N SER A 180 9.09 -4.22 -9.19
CA SER A 180 9.87 -2.98 -9.36
C SER A 180 9.13 -1.74 -9.91
N SER A 181 7.83 -1.82 -10.18
CA SER A 181 7.01 -0.72 -10.68
C SER A 181 6.43 0.17 -9.58
N ASN A 182 6.36 -0.30 -8.33
CA ASN A 182 5.62 0.40 -7.26
C ASN A 182 6.54 1.06 -6.22
N TYR A 183 7.64 1.68 -6.67
CA TYR A 183 8.46 2.51 -5.80
C TYR A 183 7.80 3.89 -5.67
N GLY A 184 7.02 4.10 -4.62
CA GLY A 184 6.50 5.42 -4.25
C GLY A 184 7.65 6.37 -3.88
N ARG A 185 7.55 7.64 -4.28
CA ARG A 185 8.42 8.71 -3.78
C ARG A 185 7.90 9.12 -2.41
N ILE A 186 8.75 9.09 -1.38
CA ILE A 186 8.37 9.53 -0.03
C ILE A 186 9.08 10.85 0.22
N ASP A 187 8.38 11.95 -0.09
CA ASP A 187 8.91 13.29 0.11
C ASP A 187 7.96 14.09 0.99
N PHE A 188 8.54 14.77 1.96
CA PHE A 188 7.84 15.71 2.82
C PHE A 188 8.66 16.99 2.92
N PRO A 189 8.63 17.84 1.87
CA PRO A 189 9.48 19.01 1.79
C PRO A 189 9.17 20.05 2.88
N SER A 190 7.92 20.10 3.35
CA SER A 190 7.47 21.05 4.37
C SER A 190 7.48 20.53 5.80
N LEU A 191 7.65 19.21 6.02
CA LEU A 191 7.47 18.61 7.33
C LEU A 191 8.52 19.11 8.32
N GLU A 192 8.04 19.71 9.41
CA GLU A 192 8.85 20.32 10.46
C GLU A 192 8.87 19.46 11.73
N SER A 193 7.75 18.80 12.04
CA SER A 193 7.63 17.96 13.23
C SER A 193 6.62 16.81 13.08
N ALA A 194 6.90 15.70 13.76
CA ALA A 194 5.99 14.56 13.88
C ALA A 194 6.05 13.97 15.30
N GLY A 195 4.95 13.45 15.85
CA GLY A 195 4.98 12.73 17.13
C GLY A 195 5.76 11.40 17.02
N SER A 196 5.52 10.65 15.95
CA SER A 196 6.39 9.57 15.50
C SER A 196 6.44 9.52 13.97
N LEU A 197 7.56 9.04 13.41
CA LEU A 197 7.76 8.97 11.97
C LEU A 197 8.26 7.56 11.60
N ASN A 198 7.39 6.78 10.97
CA ASN A 198 7.65 5.40 10.58
C ASN A 198 7.51 5.27 9.06
N LEU A 199 8.63 5.18 8.35
CA LEU A 199 8.63 4.98 6.92
C LEU A 199 9.20 3.61 6.60
N ALA A 200 8.44 2.80 5.87
CA ALA A 200 8.82 1.43 5.56
C ALA A 200 8.55 1.09 4.09
N GLY A 201 9.41 0.25 3.53
CA GLY A 201 9.25 -0.33 2.20
C GLY A 201 10.17 0.28 1.16
N ALA A 202 9.75 0.22 -0.10
CA ALA A 202 10.64 0.44 -1.23
C ALA A 202 10.46 1.86 -1.80
N THR A 203 11.37 2.79 -1.46
CA THR A 203 11.37 4.15 -2.00
C THR A 203 12.73 4.54 -2.57
N LYS A 204 12.76 5.26 -3.69
CA LYS A 204 14.03 5.64 -4.32
C LYS A 204 14.83 6.62 -3.47
N ASN A 205 14.15 7.59 -2.87
CA ASN A 205 14.71 8.68 -2.08
C ASN A 205 13.73 9.04 -0.97
N ILE A 206 14.27 9.54 0.15
CA ILE A 206 13.51 10.14 1.24
C ILE A 206 14.06 11.54 1.44
N THR A 207 13.19 12.56 1.36
CA THR A 207 13.59 13.94 1.63
C THR A 207 12.77 14.55 2.76
N LEU A 208 13.49 15.00 3.79
CA LEU A 208 12.95 15.59 5.01
C LEU A 208 13.74 16.88 5.37
N PRO A 209 13.86 17.85 4.43
CA PRO A 209 14.82 18.95 4.56
C PRO A 209 14.48 19.93 5.69
N ARG A 210 13.21 19.97 6.12
CA ARG A 210 12.71 20.86 7.16
C ARG A 210 12.47 20.18 8.51
N LEU A 211 12.62 18.85 8.59
CA LEU A 211 12.30 18.11 9.80
C LEU A 211 13.24 18.55 10.94
N THR A 212 12.67 19.07 12.02
CA THR A 212 13.38 19.59 13.18
C THR A 212 13.28 18.69 14.39
N SER A 213 12.12 18.04 14.59
CA SER A 213 11.87 17.20 15.75
C SER A 213 10.97 16.01 15.44
N VAL A 214 11.24 14.88 16.10
CA VAL A 214 10.33 13.74 16.17
C VAL A 214 10.08 13.39 17.63
N GLY A 215 8.82 13.38 18.05
CA GLY A 215 8.39 13.24 19.45
C GLY A 215 8.26 14.58 20.21
N PRO A 216 7.58 14.58 21.38
CA PRO A 216 6.82 13.46 21.96
C PRO A 216 5.50 13.21 21.21
N SER A 217 5.12 11.95 21.03
CA SER A 217 3.78 11.61 20.57
C SER A 217 2.78 11.70 21.74
N PRO A 218 1.70 12.50 21.65
CA PRO A 218 0.64 12.52 22.64
C PRO A 218 -0.22 11.24 22.52
N GLY A 219 0.30 10.10 22.94
CA GLY A 219 -0.39 8.81 22.88
C GLY A 219 0.41 7.68 23.52
N SER A 220 -0.15 7.04 24.55
CA SER A 220 0.53 6.08 25.43
C SER A 220 0.80 4.68 24.84
N GLY A 221 1.01 4.56 23.52
CA GLY A 221 1.13 3.25 22.88
C GLY A 221 1.90 3.19 21.56
N SER A 222 2.19 4.32 20.93
CA SER A 222 3.12 4.37 19.79
C SER A 222 4.52 4.59 20.36
N GLU A 223 5.48 3.71 20.04
CA GLU A 223 6.88 4.05 20.29
C GLU A 223 7.15 5.40 19.59
N SER A 224 7.50 6.43 20.37
CA SER A 224 7.85 7.73 19.80
C SER A 224 9.21 7.59 19.10
N GLY A 225 9.47 8.40 18.08
CA GLY A 225 10.76 8.37 17.39
C GLY A 225 10.66 8.16 15.91
N LEU A 226 11.83 7.99 15.31
CA LEU A 226 12.05 7.94 13.87
C LEU A 226 12.52 6.53 13.47
N THR A 227 11.67 5.80 12.76
CA THR A 227 12.00 4.49 12.20
C THR A 227 11.96 4.53 10.67
N LEU A 228 13.08 4.20 10.03
CA LEU A 228 13.18 4.00 8.58
C LEU A 228 13.54 2.54 8.30
N HIS A 229 12.67 1.82 7.60
CA HIS A 229 12.88 0.42 7.18
C HIS A 229 12.98 0.31 5.65
N MET A 230 14.21 0.17 5.14
CA MET A 230 14.62 0.35 3.74
C MET A 230 15.36 -0.88 3.18
N ASP A 231 14.90 -2.08 3.51
CA ASP A 231 15.55 -3.36 3.17
C ASP A 231 15.42 -3.77 1.69
N LYS A 232 14.46 -3.20 0.96
CA LYS A 232 14.16 -3.53 -0.46
C LYS A 232 14.69 -2.52 -1.48
N LEU A 233 15.65 -1.67 -1.11
CA LEU A 233 16.22 -0.70 -2.05
C LEU A 233 17.27 -1.34 -2.96
N GLU A 234 17.11 -1.16 -4.27
CA GLU A 234 18.09 -1.58 -5.27
C GLU A 234 19.43 -0.84 -5.13
N LYS A 235 19.38 0.41 -4.66
CA LYS A 235 20.54 1.29 -4.52
C LYS A 235 20.69 1.77 -3.08
N PRO A 236 21.92 1.93 -2.59
CA PRO A 236 22.16 2.54 -1.30
C PRO A 236 21.63 3.96 -1.23
N ILE A 237 20.90 4.28 -0.16
CA ILE A 237 20.36 5.62 0.11
C ILE A 237 21.32 6.43 0.96
N ASN A 238 21.45 7.71 0.64
CA ASN A 238 22.05 8.72 1.51
C ASN A 238 20.89 9.43 2.24
N LEU A 239 20.91 9.39 3.56
CA LEU A 239 19.90 10.03 4.38
C LEU A 239 20.42 11.38 4.85
N ASP A 240 19.81 12.47 4.36
CA ASP A 240 20.15 13.84 4.77
C ASP A 240 19.01 14.45 5.60
N LEU A 241 19.34 14.82 6.83
CA LEU A 241 18.45 15.36 7.86
C LEU A 241 19.07 16.65 8.41
N PRO A 242 19.21 17.70 7.58
CA PRO A 242 20.06 18.86 7.87
C PRO A 242 19.56 19.72 9.03
N ARG A 243 18.27 19.61 9.35
CA ARG A 243 17.61 20.41 10.41
C ARG A 243 17.19 19.60 11.62
N LEU A 244 17.32 18.27 11.60
CA LEU A 244 16.84 17.41 12.66
C LEU A 244 17.67 17.65 13.92
N GLY A 245 17.03 18.17 14.96
CA GLY A 245 17.64 18.51 16.24
C GLY A 245 17.37 17.49 17.33
N SER A 246 16.17 16.90 17.32
CA SER A 246 15.74 15.98 18.38
C SER A 246 14.91 14.82 17.84
N VAL A 247 15.18 13.63 18.37
CA VAL A 247 14.37 12.42 18.17
C VAL A 247 14.13 11.82 19.55
N GLU A 248 12.89 11.79 19.98
CA GLU A 248 12.54 11.16 21.25
C GLU A 248 12.57 9.65 21.14
N ASP A 249 12.97 8.99 22.24
CA ASP A 249 12.99 7.53 22.43
C ASP A 249 13.94 6.76 21.49
N HIS A 250 13.70 6.71 20.18
CA HIS A 250 14.58 5.98 19.28
C HIS A 250 14.71 6.56 17.86
N LEU A 251 15.94 6.51 17.34
CA LEU A 251 16.27 6.63 15.93
C LEU A 251 16.67 5.24 15.41
N LYS A 252 15.79 4.60 14.64
CA LYS A 252 16.01 3.27 14.07
C LYS A 252 16.13 3.35 12.55
N LEU A 253 17.26 2.90 12.01
CA LEU A 253 17.52 2.87 10.57
C LEU A 253 17.88 1.46 10.16
N TYR A 254 17.04 0.82 9.34
CA TYR A 254 17.24 -0.52 8.82
C TYR A 254 17.32 -0.46 7.29
N GLY A 255 18.26 -1.18 6.67
CA GLY A 255 18.26 -1.41 5.23
C GLY A 255 19.49 -0.92 4.48
N ASN A 256 19.34 -0.60 3.19
CA ASN A 256 20.45 -0.28 2.28
C ASN A 256 20.92 1.18 2.45
N VAL A 257 21.50 1.51 3.61
CA VAL A 257 21.93 2.87 3.96
C VAL A 257 23.44 3.01 3.75
N LYS A 258 23.84 4.00 2.95
CA LYS A 258 25.25 4.31 2.65
C LYS A 258 25.84 5.35 3.59
N GLU A 259 25.08 6.40 3.86
CA GLU A 259 25.53 7.56 4.62
C GLU A 259 24.34 8.22 5.32
N ILE A 260 24.58 8.75 6.51
CA ILE A 260 23.59 9.49 7.31
C ILE A 260 24.22 10.82 7.69
N HIS A 261 23.56 11.91 7.32
CA HIS A 261 24.00 13.27 7.60
C HIS A 261 22.92 13.97 8.45
N ALA A 262 23.19 14.16 9.74
CA ALA A 262 22.28 14.81 10.68
C ALA A 262 23.06 15.80 11.59
N PRO A 263 23.60 16.90 11.04
CA PRO A 263 24.57 17.75 11.73
C PRO A 263 24.02 18.51 12.95
N ARG A 264 22.69 18.57 13.10
CA ARG A 264 22.02 19.27 14.21
C ARG A 264 21.47 18.33 15.28
N LEU A 265 21.54 17.02 15.08
CA LEU A 265 20.91 16.06 15.98
C LEU A 265 21.67 16.05 17.30
N THR A 266 21.08 16.56 18.37
CA THR A 266 21.74 16.62 19.70
C THR A 266 20.99 15.84 20.77
N ASN A 267 19.69 15.58 20.56
CA ASN A 267 18.84 14.95 21.56
C ASN A 267 18.26 13.63 21.02
N PHE A 268 18.71 12.50 21.58
CA PHE A 268 18.12 11.19 21.33
C PHE A 268 18.35 10.21 22.49
N THR A 269 17.45 9.25 22.72
CA THR A 269 17.65 8.24 23.79
C THR A 269 18.37 7.00 23.27
N SER A 270 17.97 6.50 22.11
CA SER A 270 18.63 5.36 21.47
C SER A 270 18.78 5.57 19.97
N MET A 271 19.87 5.08 19.41
CA MET A 271 20.13 5.09 17.97
C MET A 271 20.56 3.70 17.54
N ASN A 272 19.77 3.07 16.67
CA ASN A 272 20.07 1.74 16.14
C ASN A 272 20.11 1.80 14.61
N ILE A 273 21.30 1.55 14.05
CA ILE A 273 21.53 1.51 12.62
C ILE A 273 21.93 0.10 12.24
N THR A 274 21.16 -0.52 11.36
CA THR A 274 21.45 -1.83 10.80
C THR A 274 21.49 -1.70 9.28
N SER A 275 22.69 -1.54 8.72
CA SER A 275 22.86 -1.42 7.28
C SER A 275 23.07 -2.79 6.63
N THR A 276 22.42 -3.00 5.49
CA THR A 276 22.62 -4.18 4.63
C THR A 276 23.75 -3.99 3.61
N THR A 277 24.34 -2.80 3.58
CA THR A 277 25.51 -2.45 2.75
C THR A 277 26.67 -1.98 3.60
N ASN A 278 27.88 -1.97 3.01
CA ASN A 278 29.12 -1.67 3.71
C ASN A 278 29.14 -0.21 4.21
N LEU A 279 28.49 0.00 5.36
CA LEU A 279 28.50 1.22 6.13
C LEU A 279 29.68 1.14 7.09
N ASP A 280 30.56 2.14 7.05
CA ASP A 280 31.66 2.25 8.00
C ASP A 280 31.13 2.71 9.36
N CYS A 281 30.62 1.75 10.12
CA CYS A 281 30.08 1.98 11.45
C CYS A 281 31.12 2.58 12.41
N ASP A 282 32.40 2.22 12.30
CA ASP A 282 33.44 2.71 13.20
C ASP A 282 33.68 4.21 12.98
N SER A 283 33.81 4.63 11.72
CA SER A 283 33.92 6.05 11.37
C SER A 283 32.66 6.82 11.78
N PHE A 284 31.48 6.27 11.54
CA PHE A 284 30.22 6.92 11.92
C PHE A 284 30.08 7.10 13.44
N LEU A 285 30.35 6.05 14.21
CA LEU A 285 30.31 6.10 15.67
C LEU A 285 31.32 7.13 16.20
N SER A 286 32.53 7.19 15.64
CA SER A 286 33.54 8.16 16.04
C SER A 286 33.11 9.62 15.79
N ILE A 287 32.35 9.88 14.71
CA ILE A 287 31.80 11.22 14.41
C ILE A 287 30.74 11.59 15.43
N ILE A 288 29.81 10.67 15.75
CA ILE A 288 28.76 10.92 16.74
C ILE A 288 29.36 11.14 18.13
N GLU A 289 30.32 10.31 18.54
CA GLU A 289 31.00 10.43 19.84
C GLU A 289 31.81 11.73 19.97
N GLN A 290 32.46 12.19 18.89
CA GLN A 290 33.24 13.44 18.91
C GLN A 290 32.38 14.70 18.78
N SER A 291 31.24 14.59 18.08
CA SER A 291 30.27 15.66 18.04
C SER A 291 29.64 15.78 19.43
N SER A 292 29.41 17.00 19.91
CA SER A 292 28.67 17.29 21.16
C SER A 292 27.18 16.89 21.09
N GLN A 293 26.87 15.90 20.25
CA GLN A 293 25.59 15.30 19.97
C GLN A 293 25.34 14.05 20.81
N TYR A 294 26.38 13.49 21.44
CA TYR A 294 26.22 12.38 22.37
C TYR A 294 25.56 12.89 23.65
N PRO A 295 24.35 12.42 24.00
CA PRO A 295 23.67 12.90 25.20
C PRO A 295 24.33 12.27 26.43
N ASP A 296 24.69 13.10 27.41
CA ASP A 296 25.33 12.67 28.67
C ASP A 296 24.45 11.72 29.54
N ASN A 297 23.24 11.40 29.10
CA ASN A 297 22.17 10.75 29.87
C ASN A 297 21.96 9.27 29.54
N GLY A 298 23.03 8.49 29.33
CA GLY A 298 22.91 7.04 29.15
C GLY A 298 22.30 6.61 27.82
N SER A 299 22.44 7.44 26.78
CA SER A 299 21.98 7.10 25.43
C SER A 299 22.74 5.89 24.88
N SER A 300 22.05 5.02 24.13
CA SER A 300 22.68 3.86 23.49
C SER A 300 22.78 4.06 21.98
N VAL A 301 23.98 3.88 21.43
CA VAL A 301 24.22 3.91 19.98
C VAL A 301 24.71 2.54 19.55
N THR A 302 24.01 1.89 18.62
CA THR A 302 24.40 0.62 18.03
C THR A 302 24.41 0.74 16.52
N CYS A 303 25.56 0.50 15.89
CA CYS A 303 25.68 0.40 14.44
C CYS A 303 26.13 -1.01 14.08
N THR A 304 25.37 -1.68 13.22
CA THR A 304 25.69 -3.03 12.75
C THR A 304 25.63 -3.10 11.23
N PHE A 305 26.65 -3.71 10.65
CA PHE A 305 26.64 -4.12 9.25
C PHE A 305 26.21 -5.59 9.19
N THR A 306 25.10 -5.85 8.52
CA THR A 306 24.64 -7.22 8.23
C THR A 306 24.63 -7.39 6.72
N PRO A 307 25.67 -7.97 6.09
CA PRO A 307 25.68 -8.16 4.65
C PRO A 307 24.41 -8.91 4.26
N SER A 308 23.63 -8.35 3.31
CA SER A 308 22.44 -9.02 2.82
C SER A 308 22.84 -10.44 2.42
N LYS A 309 22.17 -11.44 3.00
CA LYS A 309 22.39 -12.85 2.67
C LYS A 309 21.82 -13.12 1.28
N GLY A 310 22.38 -12.48 0.25
CA GLY A 310 22.20 -12.92 -1.11
C GLY A 310 22.63 -14.38 -1.18
N LEU A 311 21.77 -15.24 -1.74
CA LEU A 311 22.13 -16.62 -2.09
C LEU A 311 23.55 -16.59 -2.68
N SER A 312 24.47 -17.30 -2.01
CA SER A 312 25.87 -17.42 -2.42
C SER A 312 25.93 -17.57 -3.94
N LYS A 313 26.92 -16.95 -4.60
CA LYS A 313 27.11 -17.12 -6.05
C LYS A 313 27.05 -18.61 -6.44
N GLY A 314 27.51 -19.52 -5.57
CA GLY A 314 27.37 -20.97 -5.73
C GLY A 314 25.93 -21.49 -5.74
N ALA A 315 25.03 -20.96 -4.90
CA ALA A 315 23.61 -21.33 -4.89
C ALA A 315 22.83 -20.76 -6.08
N LYS A 316 23.15 -19.53 -6.54
CA LYS A 316 22.57 -18.97 -7.77
C LYS A 316 23.01 -19.74 -9.02
N ILE A 317 24.27 -20.17 -9.08
CA ILE A 317 24.79 -21.02 -10.16
C ILE A 317 24.18 -22.43 -10.08
N ALA A 318 24.01 -22.98 -8.88
CA ALA A 318 23.36 -24.28 -8.70
C ALA A 318 21.90 -24.27 -9.20
N ILE A 319 21.11 -23.25 -8.87
CA ILE A 319 19.71 -23.19 -9.32
C ILE A 319 19.60 -22.84 -10.81
N GLY A 320 20.42 -21.91 -11.31
CA GLY A 320 20.37 -21.46 -12.71
C GLY A 320 20.90 -22.48 -13.73
N VAL A 321 21.84 -23.34 -13.36
CA VAL A 321 22.48 -24.28 -14.30
C VAL A 321 22.07 -25.74 -14.04
N VAL A 322 21.90 -26.17 -12.79
CA VAL A 322 21.64 -27.59 -12.48
C VAL A 322 20.20 -27.98 -12.82
N VAL A 323 19.23 -27.10 -12.56
CA VAL A 323 17.81 -27.39 -12.84
C VAL A 323 17.55 -27.63 -14.34
N PRO A 324 17.97 -26.76 -15.29
CA PRO A 324 17.75 -27.04 -16.71
C PRO A 324 18.51 -28.28 -17.20
N VAL A 325 19.72 -28.57 -16.70
CA VAL A 325 20.49 -29.76 -17.10
C VAL A 325 19.82 -31.05 -16.63
N VAL A 326 19.29 -31.08 -15.39
CA VAL A 326 18.57 -32.25 -14.86
C VAL A 326 17.27 -32.49 -15.64
N VAL A 327 16.52 -31.43 -15.95
CA VAL A 327 15.29 -31.55 -16.77
C VAL A 327 15.61 -32.08 -18.16
N ILE A 328 16.65 -31.56 -18.81
CA ILE A 328 17.09 -32.06 -20.13
C ILE A 328 17.50 -33.54 -20.05
N ALA A 329 18.26 -33.93 -19.03
CA ALA A 329 18.69 -35.32 -18.84
C ALA A 329 17.50 -36.28 -18.64
N ILE A 330 16.48 -35.87 -17.88
CA ILE A 330 15.25 -36.65 -17.69
C ILE A 330 14.49 -36.78 -19.00
N VAL A 331 14.31 -35.70 -19.75
CA VAL A 331 13.62 -35.70 -21.06
C VAL A 331 14.34 -36.62 -22.05
N VAL A 332 15.66 -36.52 -22.13
CA VAL A 332 16.49 -37.41 -22.97
C VAL A 332 16.40 -38.87 -22.51
N GLY A 333 16.41 -39.12 -21.20
CA GLY A 333 16.24 -40.46 -20.64
C GLY A 333 14.89 -41.09 -20.99
N ILE A 334 13.80 -40.32 -20.91
CA ILE A 334 12.46 -40.76 -21.31
C ILE A 334 12.42 -41.05 -22.81
N LEU A 335 12.97 -40.19 -23.65
CA LEU A 335 13.06 -40.38 -25.10
C LEU A 335 13.83 -41.66 -25.46
N LEU A 336 14.98 -41.89 -24.84
CA LEU A 336 15.78 -43.10 -25.07
C LEU A 336 15.05 -44.37 -24.61
N MET A 337 14.34 -44.33 -23.48
CA MET A 337 13.51 -45.44 -23.02
C MET A 337 12.36 -45.72 -23.99
N TRP A 338 11.73 -44.69 -24.54
CA TRP A 338 10.68 -44.83 -25.55
C TRP A 338 11.21 -45.44 -26.85
N MET A 339 12.38 -45.00 -27.32
CA MET A 339 13.02 -45.58 -28.51
C MET A 339 13.40 -47.05 -28.30
N LYS A 340 13.96 -47.42 -27.14
CA LYS A 340 14.25 -48.83 -26.80
C LYS A 340 12.98 -49.68 -26.71
N LYS A 341 11.90 -49.14 -26.12
CA LYS A 341 10.62 -49.85 -26.01
C LYS A 341 9.97 -50.05 -27.37
N LYS A 342 10.08 -49.06 -28.28
CA LYS A 342 9.60 -49.16 -29.67
C LYS A 342 10.36 -50.23 -30.45
N SER A 343 11.69 -50.24 -30.37
CA SER A 343 12.52 -51.29 -31.00
C SER A 343 12.18 -52.70 -30.49
N ARG A 344 11.93 -52.89 -29.18
CA ARG A 344 11.47 -54.18 -28.64
C ARG A 344 10.09 -54.60 -29.14
N ARG A 345 9.19 -53.67 -29.46
CA ARG A 345 7.88 -53.98 -30.05
C ARG A 345 8.03 -54.48 -31.49
N GLU A 346 8.97 -53.92 -32.25
CA GLU A 346 9.27 -54.36 -33.61
C GLU A 346 9.91 -55.76 -33.64
N SER A 347 10.76 -56.10 -32.67
CA SER A 347 11.29 -57.47 -32.55
C SER A 347 10.23 -58.51 -32.15
N ARG A 348 9.19 -58.13 -31.38
CA ARG A 348 8.08 -59.02 -31.00
C ARG A 348 7.06 -59.20 -32.13
N ALA A 349 6.86 -58.20 -32.98
CA ALA A 349 6.01 -58.33 -34.16
C ALA A 349 6.56 -59.34 -35.18
N ARG A 350 7.90 -59.47 -35.30
CA ARG A 350 8.53 -60.49 -36.16
C ARG A 350 8.43 -61.92 -35.62
N MET A 351 8.21 -62.11 -34.32
CA MET A 351 8.00 -63.44 -33.72
C MET A 351 6.52 -63.85 -33.62
N GLY A 352 5.58 -62.89 -33.68
CA GLY A 352 4.15 -63.16 -33.65
C GLY A 352 3.56 -63.62 -34.98
N LEU A 353 4.19 -63.29 -36.12
CA LEU A 353 3.71 -63.67 -37.45
C LEU A 353 3.97 -65.15 -37.81
N SER A 354 4.85 -65.86 -37.09
CA SER A 354 5.09 -67.29 -37.28
C SER A 354 4.11 -68.20 -36.52
N ARG A 355 3.16 -67.63 -35.76
CA ARG A 355 2.21 -68.40 -34.92
C ARG A 355 0.73 -68.22 -35.28
N LEU A 356 0.41 -67.37 -36.26
CA LEU A 356 -0.97 -67.11 -36.71
C LEU A 356 -1.42 -67.92 -37.93
N ASP A 357 -0.58 -68.84 -38.43
CA ASP A 357 -0.95 -69.78 -39.52
C ASP A 357 -1.46 -71.14 -39.02
N LEU A 358 -1.75 -71.31 -37.72
CA LEU A 358 -2.15 -72.60 -37.14
C LEU A 358 -3.30 -72.55 -36.12
N ALA A 359 -4.06 -71.45 -36.06
CA ALA A 359 -5.22 -71.32 -35.18
C ALA A 359 -6.46 -70.80 -35.93
N GLY A 360 -6.61 -71.23 -37.19
CA GLY A 360 -7.80 -71.00 -38.01
C GLY A 360 -8.79 -72.15 -37.86
N THR A 361 -9.44 -72.28 -36.70
CA THR A 361 -10.70 -73.01 -36.57
C THR A 361 -11.36 -72.69 -35.23
N GLU A 362 -12.69 -72.56 -35.27
CA GLU A 362 -13.66 -72.48 -34.16
C GLU A 362 -14.14 -71.12 -33.64
N ARG A 363 -15.48 -70.95 -33.83
CA ARG A 363 -16.47 -70.09 -33.17
C ARG A 363 -16.52 -68.64 -33.67
N GLU A 364 -17.50 -68.21 -34.47
CA GLU A 364 -18.92 -68.56 -34.63
C GLU A 364 -19.75 -68.58 -33.34
N ALA A 365 -20.71 -67.64 -33.32
CA ALA A 365 -21.90 -67.52 -32.48
C ALA A 365 -21.86 -66.65 -31.19
N ARG A 366 -22.86 -65.76 -31.12
CA ARG A 366 -23.42 -64.95 -30.00
C ARG A 366 -22.78 -63.58 -29.77
N SER A 367 -23.52 -62.48 -29.59
CA SER A 367 -24.96 -62.22 -29.53
C SER A 367 -25.19 -60.72 -29.66
N ALA A 368 -26.17 -60.32 -30.45
CA ALA A 368 -26.74 -58.98 -30.43
C ALA A 368 -27.64 -58.79 -29.20
N THR A 369 -27.69 -57.57 -28.65
CA THR A 369 -28.83 -57.10 -27.83
C THR A 369 -28.85 -55.56 -27.85
N PRO A 370 -29.94 -54.92 -28.31
CA PRO A 370 -30.09 -53.47 -28.31
C PRO A 370 -30.69 -52.92 -26.99
N PRO A 371 -30.47 -51.62 -26.68
CA PRO A 371 -30.93 -50.99 -25.44
C PRO A 371 -32.43 -50.63 -25.43
N PRO A 372 -33.08 -50.58 -24.25
CA PRO A 372 -34.50 -50.26 -24.10
C PRO A 372 -34.82 -48.75 -24.21
N PRO A 373 -36.09 -48.39 -24.53
CA PRO A 373 -36.52 -47.02 -24.84
C PRO A 373 -36.96 -46.19 -23.62
N TYR A 374 -36.91 -44.86 -23.80
CA TYR A 374 -37.35 -43.81 -22.87
C TYR A 374 -38.85 -43.86 -22.56
N SER A 375 -39.21 -43.53 -21.31
CA SER A 375 -40.58 -43.20 -20.90
C SER A 375 -40.69 -41.73 -20.49
N SER A 376 -41.61 -41.03 -21.15
CA SER A 376 -42.12 -39.70 -20.84
C SER A 376 -43.22 -39.78 -19.78
N HIS A 377 -43.14 -38.97 -18.73
CA HIS A 377 -44.31 -38.65 -17.88
C HIS A 377 -44.62 -37.17 -17.96
N GLY A 378 -45.86 -36.88 -18.39
CA GLY A 378 -46.47 -35.55 -18.29
C GLY A 378 -47.44 -35.46 -17.12
N ALA A 379 -47.80 -34.19 -16.85
CA ALA A 379 -49.03 -33.67 -16.25
C ALA A 379 -49.46 -34.17 -14.85
N ARG A 380 -49.44 -33.26 -13.87
CA ARG A 380 -50.63 -32.45 -13.55
C ARG A 380 -50.25 -31.20 -12.78
#